data_AF-A0A9J7XKD7-F1
#
_entry.id   AF-A0A9J7XKD7-F1
#
_cell.length_a   1.000
_cell.length_b   1.000
_cell.length_c   1.000
_cell.angle_alpha   90.00
_cell.angle_beta   90.00
_cell.angle_gamma   90.00
#
_symmetry.space_group_name_H-M   'P 1'
#
loop_
_entity.id
_entity.type
_entity.pdbx_description
1 polymer ?
#
loop_
_entity_poly.entity_id
_entity_poly.type
_entity_poly.pdbx_seq_one_letter_code
_entity_poly.pdbx_strand_id
1 'polypeptide(L)'
;MARECCADQAIVKWCGSGVLIQLPEADQGLLGSGELRLRDARAAGCSKVSPRRWLNLQEYQSKKLMQDSGVTVQRFFVADTASEALEAAKRLKAKEIVLKAQILAGGRGKGVFDSGLKGGVHLTKEPAAVGELAGKMLGFNLTTKQTPKEGVKVKTVMVAEALDISRETYFAILMDRSCNGPVMVGSPQGGVDIEEVAATTPELIFKEVIDIFEGVRDDQALRMAANLGFKGPSQSSAASVQREFLWVISSLKVDATQVEVNPLGETPEGQVVCFDAKINFDDNAEFRQKAVFAMDDTTESDPLETEAAKYDLKYIGLDGNIACFVNGAGLAMATCDIIDLHGGKPANFLDLGGGVKENQVYVAFKLLTADPKVEAILVNIFGGIVNCAIIANGITKACRELELKVPLVVRLEGTNVQEAKRILSESGLPITSASDLDDAAKKAVAAIAKK
;
A
#
# COMPACT_ATOMS: atom_id res chain seq x y z
N MET A 1 10.37 -40.60 23.11
CA MET A 1 8.91 -40.83 23.02
C MET A 1 8.25 -39.47 23.18
N ALA A 2 8.21 -38.66 22.13
CA ALA A 2 7.13 -38.62 21.14
C ALA A 2 5.80 -38.20 21.77
N ARG A 3 5.44 -36.93 21.58
CA ARG A 3 4.11 -36.50 21.14
C ARG A 3 4.24 -35.11 20.54
N GLU A 4 4.16 -35.09 19.21
CA GLU A 4 3.89 -33.93 18.37
C GLU A 4 2.61 -33.25 18.85
N CYS A 5 2.64 -31.91 18.92
CA CYS A 5 1.43 -31.11 18.84
C CYS A 5 1.54 -30.35 17.52
N CYS A 6 0.73 -30.74 16.54
CA CYS A 6 0.57 -30.07 15.27
C CYS A 6 0.32 -28.57 15.50
N ALA A 7 1.25 -27.74 15.06
CA ALA A 7 0.99 -26.33 14.86
C ALA A 7 0.25 -26.20 13.53
N ASP A 8 -1.06 -26.06 13.59
CA ASP A 8 -1.89 -25.76 12.43
C ASP A 8 -1.48 -24.39 11.85
N GLN A 9 -1.00 -24.43 10.62
CA GLN A 9 -0.53 -23.30 9.84
C GLN A 9 -1.72 -22.44 9.39
N ALA A 10 -1.81 -21.21 9.89
CA ALA A 10 -2.60 -20.17 9.24
C ALA A 10 -1.77 -19.53 8.13
N ILE A 11 -1.99 -19.98 6.88
CA ILE A 11 -1.41 -19.36 5.69
C ILE A 11 -2.26 -18.12 5.35
N VAL A 12 -1.67 -16.93 5.50
CA VAL A 12 -2.25 -15.69 4.97
C VAL A 12 -2.07 -15.70 3.45
N LYS A 13 -3.14 -16.02 2.73
CA LYS A 13 -3.18 -15.84 1.26
C LYS A 13 -3.50 -14.39 0.94
N TRP A 14 -2.58 -13.72 0.24
CA TRP A 14 -2.90 -12.52 -0.53
C TRP A 14 -3.52 -12.96 -1.86
N CYS A 15 -4.84 -12.86 -1.99
CA CYS A 15 -5.52 -12.84 -3.28
C CYS A 15 -6.04 -11.43 -3.51
N GLY A 16 -5.66 -10.82 -4.63
CA GLY A 16 -6.34 -9.63 -5.12
C GLY A 16 -7.84 -9.91 -5.19
N SER A 17 -8.63 -8.96 -4.67
CA SER A 17 -10.08 -9.00 -4.50
C SER A 17 -10.62 -10.08 -3.54
N GLY A 18 -10.86 -9.70 -2.28
CA GLY A 18 -11.70 -10.44 -1.33
C GLY A 18 -10.93 -11.17 -0.23
N VAL A 19 -11.14 -10.76 1.02
CA VAL A 19 -10.61 -11.42 2.22
C VAL A 19 -11.67 -12.40 2.74
N LEU A 20 -11.37 -13.70 2.72
CA LEU A 20 -12.20 -14.73 3.37
C LEU A 20 -11.48 -15.18 4.64
N ILE A 21 -11.99 -14.78 5.81
CA ILE A 21 -11.50 -15.23 7.12
C ILE A 21 -12.45 -16.32 7.62
N GLN A 22 -11.93 -17.53 7.81
CA GLN A 22 -12.64 -18.61 8.50
C GLN A 22 -12.14 -18.65 9.94
N LEU A 23 -13.00 -18.28 10.90
CA LEU A 23 -12.67 -18.26 12.33
C LEU A 23 -12.86 -19.67 12.96
N PRO A 24 -11.98 -20.14 13.86
CA PRO A 24 -12.23 -21.32 14.67
C PRO A 24 -13.18 -21.02 15.84
N GLU A 25 -13.99 -22.01 16.23
CA GLU A 25 -14.94 -21.96 17.34
C GLU A 25 -14.23 -21.70 18.70
N ALA A 26 -14.81 -20.81 19.51
CA ALA A 26 -14.29 -20.44 20.82
C ALA A 26 -14.79 -21.39 21.91
N ASP A 27 -13.86 -22.00 22.64
CA ASP A 27 -14.13 -22.83 23.82
C ASP A 27 -14.34 -21.93 25.05
N GLN A 28 -15.47 -22.10 25.75
CA GLN A 28 -15.83 -21.33 26.94
C GLN A 28 -15.12 -21.87 28.19
N GLY A 29 -14.44 -21.02 28.95
CA GLY A 29 -13.89 -21.44 30.24
C GLY A 29 -13.28 -20.34 31.11
N LEU A 30 -13.94 -20.11 32.24
CA LEU A 30 -13.43 -19.61 33.54
C LEU A 30 -13.26 -18.10 33.75
N LEU A 31 -14.33 -17.53 34.31
CA LEU A 31 -14.38 -16.30 35.11
C LEU A 31 -13.57 -16.45 36.40
N GLY A 32 -12.74 -15.44 36.71
CA GLY A 32 -12.07 -15.28 38.01
C GLY A 32 -11.99 -13.80 38.39
N SER A 33 -12.71 -13.44 39.46
CA SER A 33 -12.85 -12.10 40.02
C SER A 33 -11.56 -11.59 40.69
N GLY A 34 -11.12 -10.38 40.32
CA GLY A 34 -10.07 -9.65 41.04
C GLY A 34 -10.20 -8.15 40.84
N GLU A 35 -10.64 -7.43 41.87
CA GLU A 35 -10.68 -5.96 41.91
C GLU A 35 -9.25 -5.39 41.86
N LEU A 36 -8.96 -4.54 40.88
CA LEU A 36 -7.73 -3.75 40.80
C LEU A 36 -8.08 -2.26 40.87
N ARG A 37 -7.65 -1.62 41.98
CA ARG A 37 -7.79 -0.19 42.24
C ARG A 37 -6.98 0.62 41.22
N LEU A 38 -7.66 1.49 40.49
CA LEU A 38 -7.06 2.50 39.59
C LEU A 38 -6.36 3.57 40.42
N ARG A 39 -5.05 3.76 40.17
CA ARG A 39 -4.31 4.97 40.55
C ARG A 39 -4.19 5.87 39.33
N ASP A 40 -4.40 7.16 39.56
CA ASP A 40 -4.33 8.25 38.60
C ASP A 40 -3.05 8.25 37.76
N ALA A 41 -3.18 7.99 36.47
CA ALA A 41 -2.18 8.31 35.47
C ALA A 41 -2.65 9.55 34.70
N ARG A 42 -1.94 10.67 34.89
CA ARG A 42 -2.12 11.89 34.10
C ARG A 42 -1.95 11.54 32.62
N ALA A 43 -2.98 11.85 31.83
CA ALA A 43 -2.99 11.69 30.38
C ALA A 43 -1.90 12.57 29.74
N ALA A 44 -0.76 11.96 29.42
CA ALA A 44 0.13 12.49 28.41
C ALA A 44 -0.59 12.35 27.06
N GLY A 45 -0.75 13.45 26.34
CA GLY A 45 -1.47 13.51 25.07
C GLY A 45 -0.95 12.46 24.09
N CYS A 46 -1.76 11.45 23.83
CA CYS A 46 -1.53 10.48 22.78
C CYS A 46 -1.64 11.24 21.44
N SER A 47 -0.50 11.48 20.79
CA SER A 47 -0.49 11.95 19.41
C SER A 47 -1.31 10.96 18.59
N LYS A 48 -2.40 11.45 17.98
CA LYS A 48 -3.26 10.65 17.12
C LYS A 48 -2.45 10.26 15.88
N VAL A 49 -1.77 9.12 15.96
CA VAL A 49 -1.14 8.48 14.82
C VAL A 49 -2.26 8.04 13.89
N SER A 50 -2.42 8.76 12.79
CA SER A 50 -3.43 8.48 11.78
C SER A 50 -2.72 7.73 10.65
N PRO A 51 -3.05 6.45 10.40
CA PRO A 51 -2.50 5.72 9.26
C PRO A 51 -2.77 6.51 7.98
N ARG A 52 -1.71 6.94 7.31
CA ARG A 52 -1.76 7.48 5.96
C ARG A 52 -1.36 6.37 4.98
N ARG A 53 -1.30 6.74 3.71
CA ARG A 53 -1.11 5.85 2.57
C ARG A 53 0.36 5.53 2.40
N TRP A 54 0.67 4.27 2.09
CA TRP A 54 2.04 3.82 1.86
C TRP A 54 2.69 4.59 0.71
N LEU A 55 3.65 5.44 1.06
CA LEU A 55 4.56 6.01 0.09
C LEU A 55 5.24 4.88 -0.69
N ASN A 56 5.12 4.94 -2.01
CA ASN A 56 5.85 4.08 -2.94
C ASN A 56 6.76 4.98 -3.77
N LEU A 57 8.04 4.66 -3.83
CA LEU A 57 8.98 5.36 -4.69
C LEU A 57 9.11 4.66 -6.04
N GLN A 58 9.26 5.46 -7.10
CA GLN A 58 9.66 4.98 -8.42
C GLN A 58 11.03 4.29 -8.35
N GLU A 59 11.31 3.40 -9.31
CA GLU A 59 12.60 2.66 -9.35
C GLU A 59 13.81 3.60 -9.28
N TYR A 60 13.79 4.70 -10.04
CA TYR A 60 14.91 5.66 -10.05
C TYR A 60 15.11 6.37 -8.70
N GLN A 61 14.02 6.66 -7.96
CA GLN A 61 14.08 7.30 -6.65
C GLN A 61 14.66 6.33 -5.62
N SER A 62 14.17 5.08 -5.63
CA SER A 62 14.71 3.99 -4.81
C SER A 62 16.19 3.76 -5.09
N LYS A 63 16.60 3.67 -6.37
CA LYS A 63 18.00 3.54 -6.78
C LYS A 63 18.85 4.72 -6.36
N LYS A 64 18.35 5.95 -6.46
CA LYS A 64 19.06 7.13 -5.99
C LYS A 64 19.28 7.09 -4.48
N LEU A 65 18.24 6.77 -3.71
CA LEU A 65 18.32 6.65 -2.26
C LEU A 65 19.32 5.57 -1.83
N MET A 66 19.33 4.47 -2.58
CA MET A 66 20.30 3.40 -2.43
C MET A 66 21.73 3.88 -2.76
N GLN A 67 21.94 4.51 -3.91
CA GLN A 67 23.23 5.02 -4.33
C GLN A 67 23.80 6.05 -3.34
N ASP A 68 22.98 6.99 -2.87
CA ASP A 68 23.35 8.01 -1.88
C ASP A 68 23.70 7.38 -0.51
N SER A 69 23.24 6.15 -0.28
CA SER A 69 23.59 5.34 0.89
C SER A 69 24.77 4.38 0.66
N GLY A 70 25.37 4.40 -0.54
CA GLY A 70 26.54 3.62 -0.93
C GLY A 70 26.22 2.29 -1.65
N VAL A 71 24.94 1.93 -1.84
CA VAL A 71 24.59 0.68 -2.50
C VAL A 71 25.05 0.71 -3.95
N THR A 72 25.64 -0.40 -4.40
CA THR A 72 25.96 -0.56 -5.82
C THR A 72 24.68 -0.80 -6.62
N VAL A 73 24.31 0.20 -7.42
CA VAL A 73 23.22 0.18 -8.40
C VAL A 73 23.80 0.43 -9.80
N GLN A 74 23.07 0.07 -10.84
CA GLN A 74 23.41 0.45 -12.22
C GLN A 74 23.58 1.97 -12.34
N ARG A 75 24.56 2.44 -13.13
CA ARG A 75 24.60 3.85 -13.53
C ARG A 75 23.37 4.20 -14.34
N PHE A 76 22.68 5.27 -13.98
CA PHE A 76 21.46 5.69 -14.66
C PHE A 76 21.30 7.21 -14.68
N PHE A 77 20.43 7.66 -15.57
CA PHE A 77 19.86 9.00 -15.61
C PHE A 77 18.35 8.89 -15.82
N VAL A 78 17.64 9.96 -15.48
CA VAL A 78 16.22 10.12 -15.78
C VAL A 78 16.03 11.19 -16.85
N ALA A 79 14.94 11.05 -17.60
CA ALA A 79 14.57 11.97 -18.66
C ALA A 79 13.05 12.11 -18.74
N ASP A 80 12.60 13.35 -18.90
CA ASP A 80 11.18 13.69 -19.10
C ASP A 80 10.89 14.03 -20.56
N THR A 81 11.93 14.12 -21.40
CA THR A 81 11.82 14.31 -22.84
C THR A 81 12.65 13.28 -23.62
N ALA A 82 12.23 12.99 -24.86
CA ALA A 82 12.97 12.11 -25.75
C ALA A 82 14.40 12.62 -26.03
N SER A 83 14.58 13.95 -26.09
CA SER A 83 15.90 14.57 -26.27
C SER A 83 16.79 14.38 -25.05
N GLU A 84 16.25 14.52 -23.84
CA GLU A 84 16.99 14.23 -22.61
C GLU A 84 17.38 12.76 -22.52
N ALA A 85 16.49 11.85 -22.92
CA ALA A 85 16.77 10.41 -22.92
C ALA A 85 17.92 10.06 -23.89
N LEU A 86 17.95 10.67 -25.07
CA LEU A 86 19.06 10.55 -26.02
C LEU A 86 20.38 11.06 -25.45
N GLU A 87 20.37 12.25 -24.83
CA GLU A 87 21.58 12.82 -24.24
C GLU A 87 22.06 12.01 -23.03
N ALA A 88 21.14 11.49 -22.20
CA ALA A 88 21.45 10.56 -21.13
C ALA A 88 22.14 9.29 -21.64
N ALA A 89 21.61 8.69 -22.72
CA ALA A 89 22.19 7.52 -23.36
C ALA A 89 23.63 7.77 -23.83
N LYS A 90 23.90 8.93 -24.45
CA LYS A 90 25.26 9.33 -24.86
C LYS A 90 26.20 9.54 -23.68
N ARG A 91 25.71 10.11 -22.56
CA ARG A 91 26.51 10.37 -21.36
C ARG A 91 26.94 9.10 -20.64
N LEU A 92 26.10 8.05 -20.62
CA LEU A 92 26.41 6.77 -19.98
C LEU A 92 27.67 6.11 -20.56
N LYS A 93 27.87 6.25 -21.88
CA LYS A 93 28.94 5.59 -22.64
C LYS A 93 29.00 4.08 -22.33
N ALA A 94 27.83 3.47 -22.17
CA ALA A 94 27.69 2.05 -21.87
C ALA A 94 27.70 1.22 -23.16
N LYS A 95 28.18 -0.03 -23.08
CA LYS A 95 28.18 -0.99 -24.20
C LYS A 95 26.76 -1.34 -24.64
N GLU A 96 25.84 -1.39 -23.67
CA GLU A 96 24.43 -1.65 -23.87
C GLU A 96 23.64 -0.83 -22.84
N ILE A 97 22.45 -0.41 -23.22
CA ILE A 97 21.61 0.55 -22.50
C ILE A 97 20.24 -0.08 -22.30
N VAL A 98 19.70 0.04 -21.10
CA VAL A 98 18.32 -0.31 -20.79
C VAL A 98 17.49 0.97 -20.62
N LEU A 99 16.39 1.06 -21.36
CA LEU A 99 15.38 2.09 -21.23
C LEU A 99 14.18 1.51 -20.47
N LYS A 100 13.79 2.13 -19.36
CA LYS A 100 12.69 1.68 -18.51
C LYS A 100 11.67 2.79 -18.27
N ALA A 101 10.41 2.52 -18.57
CA ALA A 101 9.30 3.36 -18.14
C ALA A 101 9.23 3.43 -16.60
N GLN A 102 9.05 4.63 -16.06
CA GLN A 102 8.86 4.83 -14.63
C GLN A 102 7.37 4.93 -14.35
N ILE A 103 6.83 3.83 -13.82
CA ILE A 103 5.51 3.73 -13.19
C ILE A 103 5.66 2.85 -11.93
N LEU A 104 4.81 3.04 -10.93
CA LEU A 104 4.87 2.28 -9.68
C LEU A 104 4.41 0.81 -9.88
N ALA A 105 3.52 0.58 -10.83
CA ALA A 105 3.03 -0.76 -11.14
C ALA A 105 4.13 -1.65 -11.76
N GLY A 106 4.20 -2.90 -11.30
CA GLY A 106 5.12 -3.91 -11.83
C GLY A 106 4.69 -4.48 -13.18
N GLY A 107 5.46 -5.45 -13.68
CA GLY A 107 5.16 -6.13 -14.96
C GLY A 107 5.42 -5.29 -16.22
N ARG A 108 6.16 -4.18 -16.08
CA ARG A 108 6.47 -3.20 -17.15
C ARG A 108 6.99 -3.86 -18.42
N GLY A 109 7.88 -4.85 -18.32
CA GLY A 109 8.47 -5.54 -19.48
C GLY A 109 7.46 -6.22 -20.41
N LYS A 110 6.30 -6.66 -19.89
CA LYS A 110 5.21 -7.28 -20.67
C LYS A 110 4.05 -6.33 -20.96
N GLY A 111 4.16 -5.06 -20.55
CA GLY A 111 3.11 -4.07 -20.74
C GLY A 111 2.98 -3.60 -22.20
N VAL A 112 1.92 -2.84 -22.49
CA VAL A 112 1.67 -2.26 -23.82
C VAL A 112 1.31 -0.79 -23.66
N PHE A 113 1.91 0.05 -24.50
CA PHE A 113 1.57 1.47 -24.59
C PHE A 113 0.42 1.70 -25.56
N ASP A 114 -0.40 2.71 -25.29
CA ASP A 114 -1.40 3.24 -26.24
C ASP A 114 -0.78 3.85 -27.51
N SER A 115 0.52 4.17 -27.51
CA SER A 115 1.32 4.47 -28.72
C SER A 115 1.49 3.26 -29.67
N GLY A 116 1.14 2.05 -29.21
CA GLY A 116 1.35 0.77 -29.90
C GLY A 116 2.69 0.09 -29.59
N LEU A 117 3.59 0.73 -28.82
CA LEU A 117 4.84 0.12 -28.36
C LEU A 117 4.55 -1.03 -27.38
N LYS A 118 5.20 -2.18 -27.58
CA LYS A 118 5.13 -3.32 -26.67
C LYS A 118 6.35 -3.35 -25.75
N GLY A 119 6.12 -3.55 -24.46
CA GLY A 119 7.13 -3.58 -23.40
C GLY A 119 7.49 -2.18 -22.90
N GLY A 120 7.53 -2.02 -21.59
CA GLY A 120 8.05 -0.84 -20.88
C GLY A 120 9.54 -0.92 -20.53
N VAL A 121 10.23 -1.99 -20.95
CA VAL A 121 11.67 -2.20 -20.73
C VAL A 121 12.29 -2.64 -22.04
N HIS A 122 13.27 -1.90 -22.55
CA HIS A 122 13.93 -2.15 -23.84
C HIS A 122 15.45 -2.09 -23.70
N LEU A 123 16.15 -3.00 -24.38
CA LEU A 123 17.60 -3.03 -24.47
C LEU A 123 18.04 -2.53 -25.86
N THR A 124 19.08 -1.71 -25.90
CA THR A 124 19.69 -1.26 -27.14
C THR A 124 21.16 -0.91 -26.95
N LYS A 125 21.97 -1.06 -28.00
CA LYS A 125 23.35 -0.60 -28.04
C LYS A 125 23.50 0.79 -28.67
N GLU A 126 22.45 1.27 -29.34
CA GLU A 126 22.44 2.51 -30.09
C GLU A 126 21.75 3.63 -29.30
N PRO A 127 22.47 4.71 -28.91
CA PRO A 127 21.87 5.84 -28.21
C PRO A 127 20.72 6.51 -28.97
N ALA A 128 20.79 6.55 -30.30
CA ALA A 128 19.74 7.11 -31.15
C ALA A 128 18.39 6.40 -30.94
N ALA A 129 18.41 5.07 -30.82
CA ALA A 129 17.22 4.27 -30.59
C ALA A 129 16.56 4.57 -29.23
N VAL A 130 17.32 4.99 -28.23
CA VAL A 130 16.79 5.40 -26.91
C VAL A 130 15.86 6.60 -27.06
N GLY A 131 16.26 7.61 -27.84
CA GLY A 131 15.42 8.80 -28.10
C GLY A 131 14.12 8.44 -28.83
N GLU A 132 14.20 7.57 -29.84
CA GLU A 132 13.03 7.11 -30.60
C GLU A 132 12.04 6.32 -29.74
N LEU A 133 12.54 5.39 -28.91
CA LEU A 133 11.72 4.61 -27.99
C LEU A 133 11.11 5.51 -26.91
N ALA A 134 11.90 6.41 -26.31
CA ALA A 134 11.41 7.36 -25.31
C ALA A 134 10.29 8.26 -25.87
N GLY A 135 10.38 8.68 -27.14
CA GLY A 135 9.31 9.41 -27.82
C GLY A 135 7.99 8.63 -28.00
N LYS A 136 8.03 7.30 -27.90
CA LYS A 136 6.86 6.41 -27.92
C LYS A 136 6.41 5.98 -26.52
N MET A 137 7.17 6.32 -25.48
CA MET A 137 6.83 6.04 -24.07
C MET A 137 6.31 7.27 -23.35
N LEU A 138 7.02 8.40 -23.45
CA LEU A 138 6.72 9.61 -22.70
C LEU A 138 5.41 10.26 -23.17
N GLY A 139 4.52 10.54 -22.22
CA GLY A 139 3.19 11.11 -22.46
C GLY A 139 2.10 10.10 -22.80
N PHE A 140 2.47 8.83 -23.02
CA PHE A 140 1.58 7.71 -23.35
C PHE A 140 1.26 6.87 -22.11
N ASN A 141 0.16 6.12 -22.15
CA ASN A 141 -0.26 5.25 -21.04
C ASN A 141 0.30 3.84 -21.22
N LEU A 142 1.01 3.33 -20.20
CA LEU A 142 1.49 1.96 -20.12
C LEU A 142 0.49 1.09 -19.35
N THR A 143 -0.08 0.10 -20.02
CA THR A 143 -0.95 -0.91 -19.39
C THR A 143 -0.15 -2.17 -19.06
N THR A 144 -0.22 -2.63 -17.82
CA THR A 144 0.36 -3.91 -17.35
C THR A 144 -0.72 -4.78 -16.71
N LYS A 145 -0.35 -5.98 -16.24
CA LYS A 145 -1.29 -6.82 -15.44
C LYS A 145 -1.69 -6.19 -14.11
N GLN A 146 -0.91 -5.21 -13.62
CA GLN A 146 -1.06 -4.59 -12.31
C GLN A 146 -1.58 -3.15 -12.37
N THR A 147 -1.85 -2.61 -13.56
CA THR A 147 -2.45 -1.28 -13.73
C THR A 147 -3.97 -1.39 -13.93
N PRO A 148 -4.72 -0.28 -13.78
CA PRO A 148 -6.05 -0.15 -14.35
C PRO A 148 -6.07 -0.44 -15.86
N LYS A 149 -7.26 -0.63 -16.43
CA LYS A 149 -7.44 -0.99 -17.85
C LYS A 149 -6.96 0.12 -18.79
N GLU A 150 -7.06 1.36 -18.34
CA GLU A 150 -6.62 2.59 -19.00
C GLU A 150 -5.10 2.81 -18.95
N GLY A 151 -4.39 1.98 -18.16
CA GLY A 151 -2.95 2.09 -17.95
C GLY A 151 -2.55 3.30 -17.11
N VAL A 152 -1.24 3.50 -16.98
CA VAL A 152 -0.65 4.62 -16.23
C VAL A 152 0.16 5.50 -17.17
N LYS A 153 -0.05 6.82 -17.11
CA LYS A 153 0.69 7.78 -17.94
C LYS A 153 2.16 7.82 -17.56
N VAL A 154 3.03 7.48 -18.51
CA VAL A 154 4.49 7.53 -18.32
C VAL A 154 4.98 8.96 -18.52
N LYS A 155 5.43 9.61 -17.45
CA LYS A 155 5.97 10.99 -17.49
C LYS A 155 7.48 11.04 -17.58
N THR A 156 8.13 10.00 -17.05
CA THR A 156 9.58 9.91 -16.92
C THR A 156 10.03 8.54 -17.38
N VAL A 157 11.20 8.49 -18.01
CA VAL A 157 11.89 7.24 -18.33
C VAL A 157 13.26 7.23 -17.68
N MET A 158 13.71 6.05 -17.27
CA MET A 158 15.06 5.84 -16.79
C MET A 158 15.90 5.24 -17.90
N VAL A 159 17.06 5.84 -18.15
CA VAL A 159 18.09 5.36 -19.06
C VAL A 159 19.25 4.87 -18.20
N ALA A 160 19.49 3.57 -18.19
CA ALA A 160 20.54 2.96 -17.37
C ALA A 160 21.49 2.12 -18.22
N GLU A 161 22.69 1.88 -17.71
CA GLU A 161 23.56 0.86 -18.30
C GLU A 161 22.94 -0.53 -18.13
N ALA A 162 22.94 -1.32 -19.20
CA ALA A 162 22.61 -2.72 -19.11
C ALA A 162 23.86 -3.48 -18.66
N LEU A 163 23.76 -4.14 -17.52
CA LEU A 163 24.80 -5.03 -17.02
C LEU A 163 24.40 -6.47 -17.34
N ASP A 164 25.35 -7.25 -17.84
CA ASP A 164 25.18 -8.69 -18.00
C ASP A 164 24.94 -9.32 -16.62
N ILE A 165 23.98 -10.24 -16.53
CA ILE A 165 23.63 -10.91 -15.28
C ILE A 165 24.02 -12.38 -15.39
N SER A 166 24.99 -12.80 -14.58
CA SER A 166 25.39 -14.21 -14.47
C SER A 166 24.44 -14.99 -13.55
N ARG A 167 23.83 -14.31 -12.57
CA ARG A 167 22.84 -14.90 -11.66
C ARG A 167 21.88 -13.84 -11.11
N GLU A 168 20.61 -14.20 -11.03
CA GLU A 168 19.54 -13.39 -10.44
C GLU A 168 19.04 -14.03 -9.14
N THR A 169 18.98 -13.26 -8.06
CA THR A 169 18.42 -13.70 -6.78
C THR A 169 17.37 -12.71 -6.30
N TYR A 170 16.51 -13.16 -5.39
CA TYR A 170 15.57 -12.31 -4.67
C TYR A 170 16.14 -12.00 -3.29
N PHE A 171 16.04 -10.75 -2.86
CA PHE A 171 16.34 -10.37 -1.48
C PHE A 171 15.42 -9.26 -0.99
N ALA A 172 14.92 -9.38 0.23
CA ALA A 172 14.15 -8.35 0.90
C ALA A 172 14.47 -8.27 2.41
N ILE A 173 14.22 -7.10 2.99
CA ILE A 173 14.16 -6.88 4.43
C ILE A 173 12.82 -6.26 4.74
N LEU A 174 12.09 -6.83 5.70
CA LEU A 174 10.82 -6.28 6.17
C LEU A 174 10.67 -6.42 7.67
N MET A 175 9.74 -5.66 8.25
CA MET A 175 9.32 -5.83 9.64
C MET A 175 8.29 -6.96 9.75
N ASP A 176 8.73 -8.13 10.26
CA ASP A 176 7.88 -9.31 10.42
C ASP A 176 7.10 -9.24 11.73
N ARG A 177 5.77 -9.31 11.61
CA ARG A 177 4.83 -9.22 12.74
C ARG A 177 4.84 -10.46 13.64
N SER A 178 5.24 -11.62 13.13
CA SER A 178 5.32 -12.87 13.89
C SER A 178 6.61 -12.92 14.71
N CYS A 179 7.71 -12.39 14.16
CA CYS A 179 8.99 -12.31 14.84
C CYS A 179 9.14 -11.05 15.72
N ASN A 180 8.19 -10.10 15.64
CA ASN A 180 8.25 -8.80 16.32
C ASN A 180 9.53 -8.01 15.99
N GLY A 181 9.98 -8.08 14.75
CA GLY A 181 11.24 -7.47 14.37
C GLY A 181 11.59 -7.66 12.90
N PRO A 182 12.74 -7.12 12.49
CA PRO A 182 13.18 -7.20 11.11
C PRO A 182 13.60 -8.62 10.72
N VAL A 183 13.32 -8.99 9.47
CA VAL A 183 13.69 -10.29 8.91
C VAL A 183 14.27 -10.07 7.51
N MET A 184 15.42 -10.69 7.23
CA MET A 184 15.90 -10.86 5.86
C MET A 184 15.17 -12.04 5.23
N VAL A 185 14.61 -11.85 4.05
CA VAL A 185 14.00 -12.91 3.24
C VAL A 185 14.75 -12.99 1.92
N GLY A 186 15.17 -14.18 1.52
CA GLY A 186 15.95 -14.36 0.30
C GLY A 186 15.60 -15.65 -0.43
N SER A 187 15.73 -15.64 -1.75
CA SER A 187 15.63 -16.84 -2.59
C SER A 187 16.67 -16.83 -3.72
N PRO A 188 17.32 -17.96 -4.03
CA PRO A 188 18.19 -18.07 -5.20
C PRO A 188 17.41 -17.96 -6.53
N GLN A 189 16.07 -18.01 -6.49
CA GLN A 189 15.19 -17.84 -7.65
C GLN A 189 14.75 -16.37 -7.76
N GLY A 190 15.62 -15.52 -8.32
CA GLY A 190 15.33 -14.11 -8.62
C GLY A 190 14.62 -13.91 -9.97
N GLY A 191 14.20 -12.67 -10.24
CA GLY A 191 13.56 -12.26 -11.50
C GLY A 191 12.12 -12.72 -11.67
N VAL A 192 11.54 -13.34 -10.64
CA VAL A 192 10.16 -13.84 -10.57
C VAL A 192 9.43 -13.28 -9.35
N ASP A 193 8.11 -13.46 -9.32
CA ASP A 193 7.27 -13.07 -8.19
C ASP A 193 7.59 -13.94 -6.95
N ILE A 194 7.85 -13.33 -5.80
CA ILE A 194 8.31 -14.10 -4.62
C ILE A 194 7.17 -14.93 -4.03
N GLU A 195 5.93 -14.48 -4.19
CA GLU A 195 4.71 -15.18 -3.81
C GLU A 195 4.51 -16.45 -4.63
N GLU A 196 4.89 -16.45 -5.90
CA GLU A 196 4.89 -17.64 -6.75
C GLU A 196 5.91 -18.66 -6.23
N VAL A 197 7.14 -18.22 -5.93
CA VAL A 197 8.17 -19.08 -5.32
C VAL A 197 7.68 -19.63 -3.97
N ALA A 198 7.04 -18.82 -3.14
CA ALA A 198 6.50 -19.25 -1.85
C ALA A 198 5.41 -20.32 -1.99
N ALA A 199 4.62 -20.27 -3.06
CA ALA A 199 3.57 -21.23 -3.33
C ALA A 199 4.10 -22.52 -3.98
N THR A 200 5.09 -22.43 -4.87
CA THR A 200 5.55 -23.57 -5.68
C THR A 200 6.79 -24.26 -5.12
N THR A 201 7.73 -23.50 -4.57
CA THR A 201 9.07 -23.96 -4.12
C THR A 201 9.44 -23.28 -2.79
N PRO A 202 8.62 -23.43 -1.72
CA PRO A 202 8.84 -22.76 -0.44
C PRO A 202 10.19 -23.08 0.21
N GLU A 203 10.79 -24.24 -0.10
CA GLU A 203 12.12 -24.64 0.36
C GLU A 203 13.26 -23.77 -0.17
N LEU A 204 13.01 -22.98 -1.22
CA LEU A 204 13.97 -22.01 -1.76
C LEU A 204 13.86 -20.64 -1.07
N ILE A 205 12.95 -20.46 -0.11
CA ILE A 205 12.83 -19.22 0.67
C ILE A 205 13.56 -19.38 2.00
N PHE A 206 14.61 -18.58 2.15
CA PHE A 206 15.41 -18.51 3.36
C PHE A 206 15.06 -17.27 4.15
N LYS A 207 15.06 -17.40 5.48
CA LYS A 207 14.76 -16.29 6.41
C LYS A 207 15.82 -16.21 7.49
N GLU A 208 16.26 -14.99 7.82
CA GLU A 208 17.16 -14.70 8.94
C GLU A 208 16.52 -13.58 9.78
N VAL A 209 16.19 -13.89 11.04
CA VAL A 209 15.61 -12.93 11.98
C VAL A 209 16.71 -12.03 12.52
N ILE A 210 16.49 -10.71 12.49
CA ILE A 210 17.45 -9.71 12.93
C ILE A 210 17.00 -9.17 14.29
N ASP A 211 17.92 -9.14 15.26
CA ASP A 211 17.69 -8.38 16.49
C ASP A 211 17.81 -6.88 16.18
N ILE A 212 16.79 -6.10 16.55
CA ILE A 212 16.73 -4.67 16.20
C ILE A 212 17.77 -3.82 16.93
N PHE A 213 18.27 -4.27 18.08
CA PHE A 213 19.29 -3.57 18.87
C PHE A 213 20.71 -3.97 18.46
N GLU A 214 20.95 -5.24 18.15
CA GLU A 214 22.25 -5.72 17.70
C GLU A 214 22.49 -5.44 16.20
N GLY A 215 21.42 -5.43 15.40
CA GLY A 215 21.48 -5.32 13.96
C GLY A 215 21.94 -6.60 13.25
N VAL A 216 22.24 -6.49 11.94
CA VAL A 216 22.63 -7.65 11.13
C VAL A 216 24.05 -8.12 11.47
N ARG A 217 24.15 -9.35 11.99
CA ARG A 217 25.43 -10.00 12.28
C ARG A 217 26.09 -10.56 11.02
N ASP A 218 27.42 -10.61 11.01
CA ASP A 218 28.21 -11.07 9.87
C ASP A 218 27.87 -12.49 9.41
N ASP A 219 27.68 -13.41 10.35
CA ASP A 219 27.33 -14.80 10.05
C ASP A 219 25.93 -14.93 9.46
N GLN A 220 24.98 -14.05 9.83
CA GLN A 220 23.63 -14.04 9.25
C GLN A 220 23.68 -13.61 7.78
N ALA A 221 24.39 -12.52 7.49
CA ALA A 221 24.57 -12.04 6.13
C ALA A 221 25.35 -13.03 5.26
N LEU A 222 26.42 -13.63 5.79
CA LEU A 222 27.18 -14.66 5.06
C LEU A 222 26.36 -15.92 4.79
N ARG A 223 25.51 -16.33 5.74
CA ARG A 223 24.60 -17.49 5.58
C ARG A 223 23.51 -17.19 4.55
N MET A 224 22.92 -16.01 4.60
CA MET A 224 21.95 -15.58 3.58
C MET A 224 22.60 -15.52 2.20
N ALA A 225 23.77 -14.88 2.05
CA ALA A 225 24.52 -14.86 0.80
C ALA A 225 24.85 -16.28 0.28
N ALA A 226 25.22 -17.22 1.16
CA ALA A 226 25.43 -18.62 0.80
C ALA A 226 24.15 -19.30 0.29
N ASN A 227 23.03 -19.10 1.00
CA ASN A 227 21.72 -19.67 0.64
C ASN A 227 21.21 -19.14 -0.71
N LEU A 228 21.49 -17.88 -1.02
CA LEU A 228 21.21 -17.28 -2.32
C LEU A 228 22.12 -17.84 -3.43
N GLY A 229 23.23 -18.50 -3.07
CA GLY A 229 24.16 -19.15 -4.00
C GLY A 229 25.40 -18.35 -4.35
N PHE A 230 25.70 -17.24 -3.65
CA PHE A 230 26.95 -16.48 -3.85
C PHE A 230 28.14 -17.28 -3.32
N LYS A 231 29.30 -17.17 -3.98
CA LYS A 231 30.49 -17.97 -3.66
C LYS A 231 31.75 -17.12 -3.66
N GLY A 232 32.72 -17.48 -2.81
CA GLY A 232 34.03 -16.82 -2.80
C GLY A 232 33.91 -15.31 -2.57
N PRO A 233 34.62 -14.46 -3.34
CA PRO A 233 34.56 -13.01 -3.17
C PRO A 233 33.16 -12.41 -3.32
N SER A 234 32.30 -12.96 -4.18
CA SER A 234 30.94 -12.44 -4.38
C SER A 234 30.03 -12.74 -3.19
N GLN A 235 30.31 -13.78 -2.39
CA GLN A 235 29.62 -14.03 -1.13
C GLN A 235 29.89 -12.93 -0.11
N SER A 236 31.16 -12.55 0.07
CA SER A 236 31.54 -11.45 0.97
C SER A 236 30.97 -10.12 0.49
N SER A 237 30.97 -9.88 -0.83
CA SER A 237 30.36 -8.70 -1.43
C SER A 237 28.85 -8.66 -1.21
N ALA A 238 28.14 -9.77 -1.43
CA ALA A 238 26.71 -9.87 -1.16
C ALA A 238 26.39 -9.67 0.32
N ALA A 239 27.14 -10.29 1.23
CA ALA A 239 26.97 -10.09 2.67
C ALA A 239 27.18 -8.62 3.08
N SER A 240 28.19 -7.94 2.50
CA SER A 240 28.39 -6.51 2.71
C SER A 240 27.21 -5.69 2.18
N VAL A 241 26.68 -6.01 1.00
CA VAL A 241 25.49 -5.33 0.46
C VAL A 241 24.25 -5.55 1.35
N GLN A 242 24.05 -6.76 1.86
CA GLN A 242 22.93 -7.05 2.76
C GLN A 242 23.04 -6.25 4.07
N ARG A 243 24.26 -6.15 4.66
CA ARG A 243 24.52 -5.43 5.92
C ARG A 243 24.53 -3.91 5.79
N GLU A 244 25.41 -3.38 4.94
CA GLU A 244 25.72 -1.94 4.89
C GLU A 244 24.58 -1.14 4.25
N PHE A 245 23.75 -1.78 3.43
CA PHE A 245 22.85 -1.05 2.55
C PHE A 245 21.39 -1.30 2.82
N LEU A 246 20.97 -2.55 2.91
CA LEU A 246 19.54 -2.83 2.99
C LEU A 246 19.06 -2.67 4.44
N TRP A 247 19.87 -3.08 5.42
CA TRP A 247 19.58 -2.87 6.84
C TRP A 247 19.65 -1.40 7.26
N VAL A 248 20.70 -0.66 6.87
CA VAL A 248 20.89 0.73 7.30
C VAL A 248 19.86 1.66 6.66
N ILE A 249 19.49 1.42 5.40
CA ILE A 249 18.40 2.14 4.75
C ILE A 249 17.07 1.79 5.46
N SER A 250 16.77 0.50 5.63
CA SER A 250 15.47 0.07 6.17
C SER A 250 15.24 0.49 7.62
N SER A 251 16.26 0.40 8.48
CA SER A 251 16.12 0.57 9.93
C SER A 251 16.52 1.95 10.47
N LEU A 252 17.46 2.66 9.84
CA LEU A 252 18.11 3.82 10.46
C LEU A 252 17.96 5.14 9.69
N LYS A 253 17.77 5.11 8.37
CA LYS A 253 17.76 6.35 7.57
C LYS A 253 16.38 6.78 7.11
N VAL A 254 15.56 5.85 6.63
CA VAL A 254 14.32 6.22 5.92
C VAL A 254 13.04 5.61 6.48
N ASP A 255 13.11 4.85 7.58
CA ASP A 255 11.95 4.20 8.19
C ASP A 255 11.15 3.35 7.19
N ALA A 256 11.82 2.40 6.53
CA ALA A 256 11.17 1.52 5.57
C ALA A 256 10.42 0.40 6.30
N THR A 257 9.21 0.07 5.83
CA THR A 257 8.48 -1.13 6.25
C THR A 257 8.97 -2.36 5.48
N GLN A 258 9.41 -2.16 4.24
CA GLN A 258 9.99 -3.18 3.38
C GLN A 258 10.98 -2.55 2.40
N VAL A 259 12.13 -3.21 2.21
CA VAL A 259 13.04 -2.98 1.09
C VAL A 259 13.13 -4.30 0.33
N GLU A 260 12.81 -4.27 -0.95
CA GLU A 260 12.85 -5.43 -1.83
C GLU A 260 13.79 -5.14 -3.00
N VAL A 261 14.68 -6.08 -3.31
CA VAL A 261 15.61 -6.04 -4.44
C VAL A 261 15.37 -7.29 -5.29
N ASN A 262 14.82 -7.09 -6.48
CA ASN A 262 14.47 -8.20 -7.38
C ASN A 262 14.71 -7.81 -8.86
N PRO A 263 15.86 -8.17 -9.47
CA PRO A 263 16.88 -9.07 -8.91
C PRO A 263 18.00 -8.35 -8.14
N LEU A 264 18.45 -8.99 -7.06
CA LEU A 264 19.82 -8.82 -6.54
C LEU A 264 20.71 -9.77 -7.34
N GLY A 265 21.56 -9.23 -8.20
CA GLY A 265 22.27 -10.03 -9.19
C GLY A 265 23.79 -9.99 -9.06
N GLU A 266 24.43 -10.91 -9.77
CA GLU A 266 25.88 -10.98 -9.94
C GLU A 266 26.22 -10.75 -11.42
N THR A 267 27.24 -9.94 -11.71
CA THR A 267 27.74 -9.77 -13.09
C THR A 267 28.79 -10.84 -13.43
N PRO A 268 29.14 -11.05 -14.71
CA PRO A 268 30.25 -11.94 -15.09
C PRO A 268 31.59 -11.58 -14.44
N GLU A 269 31.79 -10.31 -14.08
CA GLU A 269 32.97 -9.80 -13.37
C GLU A 269 32.93 -10.08 -11.86
N GLY A 270 31.88 -10.75 -11.36
CA GLY A 270 31.71 -11.10 -9.95
C GLY A 270 31.23 -9.94 -9.07
N GLN A 271 30.70 -8.87 -9.67
CA GLN A 271 30.15 -7.74 -8.93
C GLN A 271 28.71 -8.03 -8.50
N VAL A 272 28.36 -7.71 -7.25
CA VAL A 272 27.00 -7.82 -6.74
C VAL A 272 26.29 -6.48 -6.90
N VAL A 273 25.16 -6.48 -7.61
CA VAL A 273 24.45 -5.26 -8.01
C VAL A 273 22.97 -5.37 -7.73
N CYS A 274 22.37 -4.29 -7.25
CA CYS A 274 20.91 -4.16 -7.12
C CYS A 274 20.34 -3.67 -8.47
N PHE A 275 19.71 -4.58 -9.23
CA PHE A 275 19.24 -4.29 -10.58
C PHE A 275 17.89 -3.58 -10.62
N ASP A 276 17.01 -3.91 -9.67
CA ASP A 276 15.73 -3.27 -9.45
C ASP A 276 15.43 -3.30 -7.95
N ALA A 277 14.76 -2.27 -7.46
CA ALA A 277 14.42 -2.17 -6.04
C ALA A 277 13.11 -1.43 -5.84
N LYS A 278 12.34 -1.93 -4.87
CA LYS A 278 11.10 -1.32 -4.39
C LYS A 278 11.23 -1.10 -2.89
N ILE A 279 10.87 0.11 -2.44
CA ILE A 279 10.92 0.49 -1.03
C ILE A 279 9.54 0.98 -0.62
N ASN A 280 9.01 0.38 0.45
CA ASN A 280 7.80 0.82 1.14
C ASN A 280 8.19 1.49 2.45
N PHE A 281 7.51 2.57 2.82
CA PHE A 281 7.84 3.39 3.98
C PHE A 281 6.78 3.29 5.08
N ASP A 282 7.18 3.61 6.31
CA ASP A 282 6.25 3.81 7.42
C ASP A 282 5.71 5.25 7.39
N ASP A 283 4.43 5.40 7.08
CA ASP A 283 3.77 6.70 7.04
C ASP A 283 3.75 7.39 8.39
N ASN A 284 3.82 6.62 9.49
CA ASN A 284 3.89 7.18 10.82
C ASN A 284 5.23 7.88 11.09
N ALA A 285 6.25 7.65 10.24
CA ALA A 285 7.53 8.31 10.30
C ALA A 285 7.63 9.59 9.42
N GLU A 286 6.56 9.99 8.71
CA GLU A 286 6.52 11.18 7.84
C GLU A 286 7.12 12.43 8.53
N PHE A 287 6.77 12.64 9.80
CA PHE A 287 7.21 13.80 10.58
C PHE A 287 8.73 13.96 10.68
N ARG A 288 9.48 12.85 10.61
CA ARG A 288 10.95 12.79 10.64
C ARG A 288 11.58 12.44 9.29
N GLN A 289 10.78 12.06 8.29
CA GLN A 289 11.22 11.64 6.94
C GLN A 289 10.82 12.62 5.83
N LYS A 290 10.79 13.92 6.10
CA LYS A 290 10.28 14.94 5.16
C LYS A 290 10.90 14.90 3.77
N ALA A 291 12.20 14.61 3.66
CA ALA A 291 12.87 14.54 2.36
C ALA A 291 12.39 13.36 1.50
N VAL A 292 12.05 12.24 2.15
CA VAL A 292 11.54 11.03 1.50
C VAL A 292 10.09 11.25 1.07
N PHE A 293 9.24 11.79 1.95
CA PHE A 293 7.84 12.07 1.63
C PHE A 293 7.66 13.22 0.64
N ALA A 294 8.64 14.10 0.47
CA ALA A 294 8.64 15.11 -0.61
C ALA A 294 8.80 14.48 -2.00
N MET A 295 9.21 13.22 -2.10
CA MET A 295 9.32 12.48 -3.35
C MET A 295 8.02 11.74 -3.74
N ASP A 296 6.97 11.82 -2.92
CA ASP A 296 5.70 11.12 -3.18
C ASP A 296 5.09 11.55 -4.51
N ASP A 297 4.96 10.59 -5.42
CA ASP A 297 4.26 10.80 -6.68
C ASP A 297 2.81 10.37 -6.54
N THR A 298 1.96 11.34 -6.22
CA THR A 298 0.52 11.11 -6.09
C THR A 298 -0.19 10.98 -7.44
N THR A 299 0.50 11.06 -8.57
CA THR A 299 -0.17 11.16 -9.87
C THR A 299 -0.71 9.85 -10.41
N GLU A 300 -0.26 8.72 -9.85
CA GLU A 300 -0.84 7.37 -10.09
C GLU A 300 -1.94 7.01 -9.08
N SER A 301 -2.22 7.90 -8.13
CA SER A 301 -3.22 7.67 -7.08
C SER A 301 -4.62 7.94 -7.57
N ASP A 302 -5.60 7.30 -6.93
CA ASP A 302 -6.99 7.71 -7.09
C ASP A 302 -7.15 9.18 -6.62
N PRO A 303 -7.68 10.09 -7.46
CA PRO A 303 -7.89 11.49 -7.10
C PRO A 303 -8.75 11.68 -5.84
N LEU A 304 -9.71 10.79 -5.59
CA LEU A 304 -10.54 10.81 -4.39
C LEU A 304 -9.74 10.41 -3.14
N GLU A 305 -8.83 9.44 -3.26
CA GLU A 305 -7.89 9.09 -2.17
C GLU A 305 -6.97 10.27 -1.84
N THR A 306 -6.40 10.92 -2.86
CA THR A 306 -5.55 12.10 -2.69
C THR A 306 -6.30 13.27 -2.05
N GLU A 307 -7.54 13.53 -2.47
CA GLU A 307 -8.37 14.58 -1.87
C GLU A 307 -8.75 14.24 -0.43
N ALA A 308 -9.12 12.99 -0.15
CA ALA A 308 -9.45 12.51 1.20
C ALA A 308 -8.27 12.70 2.18
N ALA A 309 -7.05 12.37 1.74
CA ALA A 309 -5.85 12.48 2.56
C ALA A 309 -5.58 13.91 3.07
N LYS A 310 -5.96 14.95 2.31
CA LYS A 310 -5.82 16.37 2.73
C LYS A 310 -6.65 16.71 3.97
N TYR A 311 -7.66 15.90 4.28
CA TYR A 311 -8.58 16.10 5.40
C TYR A 311 -8.45 15.01 6.48
N ASP A 312 -7.33 14.27 6.46
CA ASP A 312 -7.06 13.14 7.35
C ASP A 312 -8.17 12.06 7.29
N LEU A 313 -8.73 11.85 6.09
CA LEU A 313 -9.70 10.80 5.80
C LEU A 313 -9.01 9.66 5.08
N LYS A 314 -9.30 8.42 5.50
CA LYS A 314 -8.79 7.22 4.81
C LYS A 314 -9.87 6.70 3.88
N TYR A 315 -9.78 7.08 2.63
CA TYR A 315 -10.64 6.59 1.56
C TYR A 315 -9.93 5.49 0.79
N ILE A 316 -10.66 4.46 0.38
CA ILE A 316 -10.21 3.47 -0.62
C ILE A 316 -11.40 3.22 -1.54
N GLY A 317 -11.19 3.40 -2.85
CA GLY A 317 -12.21 3.13 -3.86
C GLY A 317 -12.44 1.63 -4.06
N LEU A 318 -13.69 1.21 -4.20
CA LEU A 318 -14.10 -0.17 -4.52
C LEU A 318 -15.00 -0.20 -5.76
N ASP A 319 -15.25 -1.39 -6.28
CA ASP A 319 -16.13 -1.62 -7.44
C ASP A 319 -17.57 -1.96 -7.00
N GLY A 320 -18.25 -0.95 -6.47
CA GLY A 320 -19.63 -1.05 -5.99
C GLY A 320 -20.41 0.25 -6.15
N ASN A 321 -21.65 0.25 -5.65
CA ASN A 321 -22.59 1.36 -5.80
C ASN A 321 -23.23 1.83 -4.49
N ILE A 322 -22.96 1.17 -3.36
CA ILE A 322 -23.38 1.62 -2.03
C ILE A 322 -22.17 2.22 -1.33
N ALA A 323 -22.09 3.54 -1.29
CA ALA A 323 -21.03 4.21 -0.56
C ALA A 323 -21.24 4.10 0.95
N CYS A 324 -20.17 4.09 1.72
CA CYS A 324 -20.27 4.15 3.16
C CYS A 324 -19.18 5.03 3.77
N PHE A 325 -19.48 5.63 4.93
CA PHE A 325 -18.44 6.20 5.77
C PHE A 325 -18.74 5.96 7.24
N VAL A 326 -17.67 5.77 8.01
CA VAL A 326 -17.71 5.23 9.37
C VAL A 326 -16.61 5.87 10.21
N ASN A 327 -16.79 5.90 11.53
CA ASN A 327 -15.77 6.38 12.46
C ASN A 327 -15.01 5.22 13.12
N GLY A 328 -13.96 4.75 12.45
CA GLY A 328 -13.09 3.68 12.92
C GLY A 328 -12.89 2.59 11.86
N ALA A 329 -11.64 2.29 11.55
CA ALA A 329 -11.27 1.36 10.48
C ALA A 329 -11.92 -0.04 10.61
N GLY A 330 -11.97 -0.63 11.82
CA GLY A 330 -12.59 -1.94 12.03
C GLY A 330 -14.09 -1.95 11.72
N LEU A 331 -14.80 -0.91 12.15
CA LEU A 331 -16.24 -0.77 11.88
C LEU A 331 -16.49 -0.42 10.40
N ALA A 332 -15.58 0.32 9.76
CA ALA A 332 -15.65 0.61 8.33
C ALA A 332 -15.54 -0.67 7.49
N MET A 333 -14.60 -1.55 7.81
CA MET A 333 -14.49 -2.88 7.17
C MET A 333 -15.76 -3.70 7.41
N ALA A 334 -16.20 -3.83 8.67
CA ALA A 334 -17.42 -4.58 8.99
C ALA A 334 -18.69 -4.02 8.30
N THR A 335 -18.72 -2.72 8.03
CA THR A 335 -19.82 -2.07 7.29
C THR A 335 -19.75 -2.42 5.80
N CYS A 336 -18.56 -2.49 5.20
CA CYS A 336 -18.40 -2.99 3.84
C CYS A 336 -18.85 -4.45 3.74
N ASP A 337 -18.39 -5.29 4.68
CA ASP A 337 -18.70 -6.72 4.72
C ASP A 337 -20.20 -6.97 4.89
N ILE A 338 -20.87 -6.26 5.80
CA ILE A 338 -22.30 -6.47 6.04
C ILE A 338 -23.18 -5.94 4.89
N ILE A 339 -22.72 -4.94 4.13
CA ILE A 339 -23.37 -4.55 2.87
C ILE A 339 -23.31 -5.71 1.86
N ASP A 340 -22.12 -6.32 1.71
CA ASP A 340 -21.89 -7.46 0.81
C ASP A 340 -22.69 -8.71 1.23
N LEU A 341 -22.73 -9.03 2.53
CA LEU A 341 -23.52 -10.13 3.09
C LEU A 341 -25.02 -10.01 2.79
N HIS A 342 -25.54 -8.78 2.64
CA HIS A 342 -26.92 -8.53 2.25
C HIS A 342 -27.13 -8.37 0.74
N GLY A 343 -26.12 -8.70 -0.07
CA GLY A 343 -26.18 -8.69 -1.54
C GLY A 343 -25.95 -7.31 -2.17
N GLY A 344 -25.52 -6.32 -1.40
CA GLY A 344 -25.06 -5.03 -1.92
C GLY A 344 -23.62 -5.08 -2.41
N LYS A 345 -23.15 -4.02 -3.06
CA LYS A 345 -21.73 -3.85 -3.38
C LYS A 345 -21.19 -2.58 -2.76
N PRO A 346 -20.30 -2.64 -1.76
CA PRO A 346 -19.70 -1.44 -1.19
C PRO A 346 -18.89 -0.70 -2.25
N ALA A 347 -19.16 0.60 -2.43
CA ALA A 347 -18.49 1.45 -3.42
C ALA A 347 -17.13 1.95 -2.93
N ASN A 348 -16.93 1.98 -1.62
CA ASN A 348 -15.72 2.48 -1.00
C ASN A 348 -15.57 1.99 0.43
N PHE A 349 -14.34 2.08 0.95
CA PHE A 349 -14.03 2.16 2.37
C PHE A 349 -13.76 3.63 2.72
N LEU A 350 -14.33 4.14 3.82
CA LEU A 350 -14.03 5.49 4.31
C LEU A 350 -14.07 5.56 5.84
N ASP A 351 -12.88 5.73 6.44
CA ASP A 351 -12.69 5.93 7.88
C ASP A 351 -12.46 7.42 8.20
N LEU A 352 -13.35 7.99 9.01
CA LEU A 352 -13.26 9.37 9.52
C LEU A 352 -12.36 9.50 10.76
N GLY A 353 -11.94 8.38 11.35
CA GLY A 353 -11.26 8.29 12.63
C GLY A 353 -12.21 8.44 13.84
N GLY A 354 -11.71 8.13 15.04
CA GLY A 354 -12.55 8.09 16.25
C GLY A 354 -13.02 9.47 16.77
N GLY A 355 -12.39 10.56 16.33
CA GLY A 355 -12.71 11.93 16.75
C GLY A 355 -13.38 12.75 15.66
N VAL A 356 -14.51 12.25 15.16
CA VAL A 356 -15.25 12.83 14.02
C VAL A 356 -15.60 14.30 14.26
N LYS A 357 -15.28 15.15 13.28
CA LYS A 357 -15.66 16.56 13.23
C LYS A 357 -16.73 16.81 12.17
N GLU A 358 -17.55 17.85 12.35
CA GLU A 358 -18.57 18.26 11.37
C GLU A 358 -17.97 18.48 9.96
N ASN A 359 -16.82 19.14 9.86
CA ASN A 359 -16.14 19.36 8.58
C ASN A 359 -15.71 18.06 7.89
N GLN A 360 -15.31 17.03 8.65
CA GLN A 360 -14.95 15.73 8.07
C GLN A 360 -16.18 15.03 7.47
N VAL A 361 -17.35 15.14 8.11
CA VAL A 361 -18.62 14.63 7.58
C VAL A 361 -18.98 15.35 6.28
N TYR A 362 -18.85 16.67 6.24
CA TYR A 362 -19.12 17.46 5.03
C TYR A 362 -18.21 17.04 3.86
N VAL A 363 -16.89 16.95 4.11
CA VAL A 363 -15.91 16.51 3.11
C VAL A 363 -16.19 15.08 2.66
N ALA A 364 -16.57 14.18 3.57
CA ALA A 364 -16.95 12.81 3.22
C ALA A 364 -18.11 12.79 2.22
N PHE A 365 -19.19 13.54 2.47
CA PHE A 365 -20.28 13.65 1.50
C PHE A 365 -19.82 14.24 0.16
N LYS A 366 -18.98 15.27 0.18
CA LYS A 366 -18.42 15.87 -1.04
C LYS A 366 -17.62 14.85 -1.87
N LEU A 367 -16.83 13.99 -1.22
CA LEU A 367 -16.08 12.92 -1.88
C LEU A 367 -17.02 11.86 -2.48
N LEU A 368 -17.98 11.37 -1.69
CA LEU A 368 -18.89 10.30 -2.12
C LEU A 368 -19.83 10.75 -3.25
N THR A 369 -20.26 12.02 -3.24
CA THR A 369 -21.12 12.56 -4.29
C THR A 369 -20.37 12.87 -5.59
N ALA A 370 -19.04 12.89 -5.57
CA ALA A 370 -18.22 13.04 -6.78
C ALA A 370 -18.08 11.72 -7.55
N ASP A 371 -18.29 10.56 -6.93
CA ASP A 371 -18.24 9.26 -7.58
C ASP A 371 -19.59 8.93 -8.25
N PRO A 372 -19.67 8.88 -9.59
CA PRO A 372 -20.92 8.62 -10.32
C PRO A 372 -21.45 7.20 -10.13
N LYS A 373 -20.65 6.25 -9.61
CA LYS A 373 -21.10 4.89 -9.30
C LYS A 373 -22.03 4.84 -8.09
N VAL A 374 -22.00 5.87 -7.24
CA VAL A 374 -22.73 5.87 -5.96
C VAL A 374 -24.22 6.06 -6.20
N GLU A 375 -25.00 5.08 -5.76
CA GLU A 375 -26.46 5.05 -5.88
C GLU A 375 -27.18 5.16 -4.53
N ALA A 376 -26.50 4.83 -3.43
CA ALA A 376 -26.96 5.04 -2.06
C ALA A 376 -25.77 5.27 -1.12
N ILE A 377 -26.01 5.92 0.01
CA ILE A 377 -25.00 6.15 1.04
C ILE A 377 -25.46 5.55 2.38
N LEU A 378 -24.61 4.74 3.00
CA LEU A 378 -24.76 4.24 4.36
C LEU A 378 -23.81 4.98 5.30
N VAL A 379 -24.37 5.73 6.25
CA VAL A 379 -23.62 6.39 7.32
C VAL A 379 -23.78 5.57 8.59
N ASN A 380 -22.67 5.05 9.11
CA ASN A 380 -22.67 4.31 10.37
C ASN A 380 -21.70 4.97 11.34
N ILE A 381 -22.24 5.68 12.34
CA ILE A 381 -21.44 6.37 13.34
C ILE A 381 -21.77 5.82 14.72
N PHE A 382 -20.75 5.26 15.38
CA PHE A 382 -20.80 4.91 16.79
C PHE A 382 -20.17 6.05 17.61
N GLY A 383 -21.03 6.94 18.11
CA GLY A 383 -20.72 8.09 18.94
C GLY A 383 -20.20 7.67 20.31
N GLY A 384 -18.90 7.37 20.39
CA GLY A 384 -18.19 7.23 21.66
C GLY A 384 -18.14 8.57 22.39
N ILE A 385 -17.11 9.37 22.10
CA ILE A 385 -16.91 10.70 22.74
C ILE A 385 -17.74 11.79 22.03
N VAL A 386 -18.19 11.55 20.80
CA VAL A 386 -18.88 12.55 19.98
C VAL A 386 -20.40 12.44 20.15
N ASN A 387 -21.05 13.58 20.38
CA ASN A 387 -22.50 13.69 20.52
C ASN A 387 -23.22 13.46 19.19
N CYS A 388 -24.15 12.51 19.14
CA CYS A 388 -24.87 12.16 17.91
C CYS A 388 -25.69 13.33 17.34
N ALA A 389 -26.17 14.26 18.18
CA ALA A 389 -26.93 15.42 17.70
C ALA A 389 -26.05 16.38 16.87
N ILE A 390 -24.78 16.54 17.22
CA ILE A 390 -23.81 17.33 16.44
C ILE A 390 -23.60 16.68 15.06
N ILE A 391 -23.46 15.34 15.04
CA ILE A 391 -23.30 14.59 13.80
C ILE A 391 -24.55 14.68 12.92
N ALA A 392 -25.76 14.53 13.49
CA ALA A 392 -27.01 14.66 12.76
C ALA A 392 -27.19 16.07 12.14
N ASN A 393 -26.85 17.13 12.88
CA ASN A 393 -26.83 18.48 12.34
C ASN A 393 -25.82 18.62 11.18
N GLY A 394 -24.62 18.06 11.32
CA GLY A 394 -23.63 18.02 10.25
C GLY A 394 -24.11 17.28 8.99
N ILE A 395 -24.76 16.13 9.16
CA ILE A 395 -25.34 15.35 8.07
C ILE A 395 -26.42 16.16 7.34
N THR A 396 -27.40 16.71 8.07
CA THR A 396 -28.52 17.46 7.47
C THR A 396 -28.03 18.72 6.75
N LYS A 397 -27.05 19.42 7.31
CA LYS A 397 -26.40 20.57 6.67
C LYS A 397 -25.69 20.17 5.38
N ALA A 398 -24.84 19.14 5.43
CA ALA A 398 -24.13 18.65 4.25
C ALA A 398 -25.08 18.20 3.14
N CYS A 399 -26.18 17.52 3.48
CA CYS A 399 -27.18 17.09 2.51
C CYS A 399 -27.88 18.27 1.80
N ARG A 400 -28.12 19.37 2.52
CA ARG A 400 -28.73 20.59 1.95
C ARG A 400 -27.75 21.36 1.08
N GLU A 401 -26.52 21.56 1.56
CA GLU A 401 -25.50 22.33 0.85
C GLU A 401 -24.99 21.62 -0.42
N LEU A 402 -24.94 20.29 -0.41
CA LEU A 402 -24.48 19.47 -1.54
C LEU A 402 -25.62 18.96 -2.43
N GLU A 403 -26.88 19.31 -2.12
CA GLU A 403 -28.08 18.84 -2.83
C GLU A 403 -28.10 17.32 -3.07
N LEU A 404 -27.98 16.54 -2.00
CA LEU A 404 -27.84 15.09 -2.09
C LEU A 404 -29.04 14.44 -2.82
N LYS A 405 -28.77 13.73 -3.92
CA LYS A 405 -29.79 13.10 -4.78
C LYS A 405 -29.98 11.61 -4.54
N VAL A 406 -29.03 10.97 -3.86
CA VAL A 406 -29.06 9.54 -3.57
C VAL A 406 -29.69 9.27 -2.20
N PRO A 407 -30.39 8.14 -2.01
CA PRO A 407 -30.93 7.76 -0.71
C PRO A 407 -29.83 7.69 0.35
N LEU A 408 -30.14 8.23 1.53
CA LEU A 408 -29.24 8.21 2.68
C LEU A 408 -29.80 7.31 3.77
N VAL A 409 -29.06 6.28 4.16
CA VAL A 409 -29.35 5.46 5.33
C VAL A 409 -28.39 5.85 6.45
N VAL A 410 -28.92 6.19 7.62
CA VAL A 410 -28.13 6.65 8.76
C VAL A 410 -28.37 5.78 9.97
N ARG A 411 -27.29 5.21 10.49
CA ARG A 411 -27.24 4.55 11.79
C ARG A 411 -26.34 5.35 12.71
N LEU A 412 -26.94 5.94 13.75
CA LEU A 412 -26.24 6.60 14.84
C LEU A 412 -26.46 5.80 16.11
N GLU A 413 -25.39 5.55 16.86
CA GLU A 413 -25.46 5.04 18.23
C GLU A 413 -24.60 5.89 19.15
N GLY A 414 -24.98 6.00 20.43
CA GLY A 414 -24.20 6.73 21.43
C GLY A 414 -24.96 7.89 22.08
N THR A 415 -24.21 8.88 22.57
CA THR A 415 -24.76 9.98 23.37
C THR A 415 -25.74 10.84 22.56
N ASN A 416 -26.92 11.13 23.11
CA ASN A 416 -28.01 11.90 22.47
C ASN A 416 -28.53 11.30 21.15
N VAL A 417 -28.50 9.98 20.99
CA VAL A 417 -29.05 9.32 19.78
C VAL A 417 -30.53 9.63 19.54
N GLN A 418 -31.35 9.78 20.59
CA GLN A 418 -32.78 10.10 20.44
C GLN A 418 -33.00 11.48 19.82
N GLU A 419 -32.24 12.48 20.29
CA GLU A 419 -32.28 13.82 19.71
C GLU A 419 -31.73 13.83 18.27
N ALA A 420 -30.68 13.05 18.00
CA ALA A 420 -30.15 12.89 16.66
C ALA A 420 -31.18 12.29 15.69
N LYS A 421 -31.92 11.25 16.11
CA LYS A 421 -33.02 10.66 15.34
C LYS A 421 -34.12 11.69 15.05
N ARG A 422 -34.45 12.54 16.03
CA ARG A 422 -35.41 13.64 15.86
C ARG A 422 -34.94 14.69 14.85
N ILE A 423 -33.67 15.11 14.92
CA ILE A 423 -33.07 16.04 13.96
C ILE A 423 -33.13 15.48 12.53
N LEU A 424 -32.83 14.19 12.35
CA LEU A 424 -32.87 13.55 11.03
C LEU A 424 -34.31 13.45 10.49
N SER A 425 -35.28 13.06 11.31
CA SER A 425 -36.67 12.90 10.89
C SER A 425 -37.38 14.23 10.59
N GLU A 426 -37.09 15.28 11.37
CA GLU A 426 -37.65 16.62 11.17
C GLU A 426 -36.96 17.41 10.04
N SER A 427 -35.88 16.87 9.44
CA SER A 427 -35.05 17.58 8.47
C SER A 427 -35.72 17.86 7.11
N GLY A 428 -36.77 17.10 6.77
CA GLY A 428 -37.45 17.12 5.47
C GLY A 428 -36.64 16.47 4.33
N LEU A 429 -35.49 15.88 4.63
CA LEU A 429 -34.62 15.22 3.65
C LEU A 429 -34.95 13.72 3.54
N PRO A 430 -34.64 13.05 2.41
CA PRO A 430 -34.87 11.61 2.20
C PRO A 430 -33.85 10.76 2.98
N ILE A 431 -33.86 10.88 4.31
CA ILE A 431 -32.98 10.19 5.24
C ILE A 431 -33.74 9.08 5.94
N THR A 432 -33.25 7.85 5.81
CA THR A 432 -33.79 6.68 6.51
C THR A 432 -32.93 6.35 7.72
N SER A 433 -33.49 6.42 8.93
CA SER A 433 -32.78 5.96 10.13
C SER A 433 -32.83 4.44 10.28
N ALA A 434 -31.72 3.86 10.74
CA ALA A 434 -31.61 2.44 11.05
C ALA A 434 -31.42 2.19 12.56
N SER A 435 -31.89 1.04 13.05
CA SER A 435 -31.79 0.64 14.47
C SER A 435 -30.44 0.06 14.82
N ASP A 436 -29.85 -0.71 13.93
CA ASP A 436 -28.60 -1.41 14.10
C ASP A 436 -27.90 -1.57 12.75
N LEU A 437 -26.74 -2.23 12.74
CA LEU A 437 -25.94 -2.34 11.52
C LEU A 437 -26.55 -3.29 10.49
N ASP A 438 -27.27 -4.33 10.92
CA ASP A 438 -27.94 -5.29 10.04
C ASP A 438 -29.13 -4.63 9.34
N ASP A 439 -29.95 -3.90 10.09
CA ASP A 439 -31.05 -3.08 9.56
C ASP A 439 -30.53 -1.98 8.62
N ALA A 440 -29.41 -1.33 8.95
CA ALA A 440 -28.80 -0.30 8.09
C ALA A 440 -28.38 -0.87 6.73
N ALA A 441 -27.71 -2.03 6.73
CA ALA A 441 -27.28 -2.68 5.50
C ALA A 441 -28.47 -3.12 4.64
N LYS A 442 -29.46 -3.81 5.22
CA LYS A 442 -30.70 -4.20 4.52
C LYS A 442 -31.38 -3.01 3.87
N LYS A 443 -31.51 -1.89 4.59
CA LYS A 443 -32.12 -0.66 4.07
C LYS A 443 -31.30 -0.04 2.95
N ALA A 444 -29.97 -0.02 3.05
CA ALA A 444 -29.10 0.53 2.01
C ALA A 444 -29.18 -0.28 0.72
N VAL A 445 -29.18 -1.62 0.81
CA VAL A 445 -29.36 -2.51 -0.35
C VAL A 445 -30.76 -2.35 -0.95
N ALA A 446 -31.80 -2.31 -0.11
CA ALA A 446 -33.16 -2.11 -0.59
C ALA A 446 -33.38 -0.74 -1.26
N ALA A 447 -32.58 0.27 -0.93
CA ALA A 447 -32.69 1.61 -1.50
C ALA A 447 -32.24 1.67 -2.98
N ILE A 448 -31.28 0.82 -3.39
CA ILE A 448 -30.81 0.75 -4.78
C ILE A 448 -31.67 -0.17 -5.66
N ALA A 449 -32.35 -1.16 -5.06
CA ALA A 449 -33.18 -2.13 -5.78
C ALA A 449 -34.53 -1.55 -6.29
N LYS A 450 -34.89 -0.33 -5.88
CA LYS A 450 -36.18 0.32 -6.22
C LYS A 450 -36.14 1.19 -7.48
N LYS A 451 -35.10 1.08 -8.31
CA LYS A 451 -35.01 1.79 -9.60
C LYS A 451 -35.56 0.97 -10.75
#